data_AF-A0A814PYU0-F1
#
_entry.id   AF-A0A814PYU0-F1
#
_cell.length_a   1.000
_cell.length_b   1.000
_cell.length_c   1.000
_cell.angle_alpha   90.00
_cell.angle_beta   90.00
_cell.angle_gamma   90.00
#
_symmetry.space_group_name_H-M   'P 1'
#
loop_
_entity.id
_entity.type
_entity.pdbx_description
1 polymer ?
#
loop_
_entity_poly.entity_id
_entity_poly.type
_entity_poly.pdbx_seq_one_letter_code
_entity_poly.pdbx_strand_id
1 'polypeptide(L)'
;MPKYQVPDVSFVKKLTSNEWVSKVIPISNTKQQHPKNIKQLPPHEQKDSLCTPSDCFENVESSSDVMNINNNKNNKRRFKVLLISVGVLLILGVLASVVMGIYAMVYIAKTTVASTTVTTSTTSTTTTFLPPQCYSYITINDTTRLITAGSGSTSDYGLFSTGTLVRFLGAGGTQIATSPPGVFHCATYYTGWYAGALPSLSNTVSGIMCYTDNSSPCIYYNTISVTNCDTFYVYNLTDPPNSNYMRYCTV
;
A
#
# COMPACT_ATOMS: atom_id res chain seq x y z
N MET A 1 -0.78 -1.73 12.41
CA MET A 1 0.69 -1.81 12.22
C MET A 1 1.17 -0.46 11.71
N PRO A 2 2.13 0.22 12.37
CA PRO A 2 2.60 1.50 11.90
C PRO A 2 3.54 1.29 10.70
N LYS A 3 3.34 2.06 9.63
CA LYS A 3 4.21 2.08 8.45
C LYS A 3 5.52 2.79 8.83
N TYR A 4 6.64 2.08 8.78
CA TYR A 4 7.96 2.68 9.00
C TYR A 4 8.54 3.15 7.67
N GLN A 5 8.95 4.42 7.60
CA GLN A 5 9.56 5.04 6.43
C GLN A 5 11.08 4.80 6.40
N VAL A 6 11.60 4.51 5.21
CA VAL A 6 13.04 4.32 4.94
C VAL A 6 13.78 5.65 5.16
N PRO A 7 14.89 5.69 5.91
CA PRO A 7 15.66 6.91 6.09
C PRO A 7 16.43 7.31 4.83
N ASP A 8 16.39 8.60 4.51
CA ASP A 8 17.12 9.26 3.43
C ASP A 8 18.64 9.23 3.69
N VAL A 9 19.42 8.77 2.71
CA VAL A 9 20.88 8.54 2.77
C VAL A 9 21.72 9.78 2.44
N SER A 10 21.14 10.97 2.51
CA SER A 10 21.84 12.22 2.22
C SER A 10 22.85 12.67 3.30
N PHE A 11 22.97 11.98 4.46
CA PHE A 11 23.76 12.46 5.59
C PHE A 11 25.06 11.69 5.93
N VAL A 12 25.53 10.75 5.10
CA VAL A 12 26.84 10.10 5.36
C VAL A 12 27.97 10.85 4.66
N LYS A 13 28.24 12.08 5.11
CA LYS A 13 29.48 12.78 4.77
C LYS A 13 29.96 13.63 5.95
N LYS A 14 30.76 12.96 6.79
CA LYS A 14 31.73 13.43 7.79
C LYS A 14 31.46 12.71 9.11
N LEU A 15 32.42 11.89 9.52
CA LEU A 15 33.17 12.09 10.77
C LEU A 15 34.24 10.99 10.82
N THR A 16 35.46 11.38 10.51
CA THR A 16 36.70 10.67 10.84
C THR A 16 37.24 11.20 12.16
N SER A 17 37.97 10.34 12.86
CA SER A 17 38.87 10.56 14.02
C SER A 17 38.28 10.61 15.44
N ASN A 18 38.53 9.49 16.14
CA ASN A 18 39.18 9.33 17.44
C ASN A 18 38.58 9.91 18.75
N GLU A 19 38.52 9.00 19.74
CA GLU A 19 38.37 9.14 21.20
C GLU A 19 37.03 9.69 21.75
N TRP A 20 36.35 8.90 22.60
CA TRP A 20 36.26 9.13 24.05
C TRP A 20 35.59 7.91 24.73
N VAL A 21 36.28 7.40 25.75
CA VAL A 21 35.87 6.31 26.64
C VAL A 21 35.05 6.89 27.81
N SER A 22 34.07 6.10 28.26
CA SER A 22 33.39 6.15 29.57
C SER A 22 32.37 7.26 29.87
N LYS A 23 31.09 6.88 29.87
CA LYS A 23 30.16 7.11 31.00
C LYS A 23 28.91 6.24 30.85
N VAL A 24 28.83 5.20 31.68
CA VAL A 24 27.61 4.43 31.93
C VAL A 24 26.81 5.20 32.99
N ILE A 25 25.55 5.53 32.68
CA ILE A 25 24.55 6.02 33.65
C ILE A 25 23.39 5.01 33.64
N PRO A 26 22.95 4.48 34.79
CA PRO A 26 21.88 3.49 34.85
C PRO A 26 20.50 4.16 34.76
N ILE A 27 19.63 3.62 33.89
CA ILE A 27 18.22 3.99 33.83
C ILE A 27 17.46 3.14 34.85
N SER A 28 16.90 3.82 35.87
CA SER A 28 16.00 3.23 36.86
C SER A 28 14.58 3.10 36.31
N ASN A 29 13.97 1.96 36.63
CA ASN A 29 12.60 1.56 36.30
C ASN A 29 11.55 2.57 36.77
N THR A 30 10.65 2.99 35.89
CA THR A 30 9.38 3.64 36.28
C THR A 30 8.23 2.62 36.21
N LYS A 31 7.70 2.29 37.39
CA LYS A 31 6.47 1.50 37.57
C LYS A 31 5.23 2.35 37.28
N GLN A 32 4.27 1.71 36.61
CA GLN A 32 2.89 2.15 36.46
C GLN A 32 2.22 2.43 37.82
N GLN A 33 1.45 3.51 37.92
CA GLN A 33 0.38 3.63 38.93
C GLN A 33 -0.91 4.17 38.29
N HIS A 34 -1.96 3.38 38.52
CA HIS A 34 -3.37 3.58 38.22
C HIS A 34 -3.98 4.53 39.28
N PRO A 35 -4.83 5.52 38.92
CA PRO A 35 -5.56 6.30 39.91
C PRO A 35 -6.85 5.59 40.37
N LYS A 36 -7.10 5.66 41.69
CA LYS A 36 -8.25 5.08 42.41
C LYS A 36 -9.44 6.06 42.47
N ASN A 37 -10.61 5.49 42.21
CA ASN A 37 -11.98 5.75 42.69
C ASN A 37 -12.39 7.12 43.29
N ILE A 38 -13.45 7.66 42.69
CA ILE A 38 -14.32 8.71 43.23
C ILE A 38 -15.64 8.06 43.74
N LYS A 39 -15.99 8.50 44.95
CA LYS A 39 -17.18 8.35 45.82
C LYS A 39 -18.53 7.86 45.24
N GLN A 40 -19.21 7.01 46.03
CA GLN A 40 -20.65 6.72 46.02
C GLN A 40 -21.40 7.53 47.10
N LEU A 41 -22.67 7.93 46.82
CA LEU A 41 -23.88 7.90 47.71
C LEU A 41 -25.14 8.41 46.92
N PRO A 42 -26.42 8.20 47.34
CA PRO A 42 -27.29 7.10 46.90
C PRO A 42 -28.71 7.59 46.39
N PRO A 43 -29.87 6.86 46.43
CA PRO A 43 -30.81 6.75 45.30
C PRO A 43 -32.28 7.21 45.56
N HIS A 44 -33.17 6.97 44.57
CA HIS A 44 -34.65 7.17 44.50
C HIS A 44 -35.08 8.60 44.11
N GLU A 45 -36.06 8.83 43.23
CA GLU A 45 -37.45 8.33 43.27
C GLU A 45 -38.16 8.58 41.91
N GLN A 46 -39.13 7.72 41.58
CA GLN A 46 -39.93 7.72 40.35
C GLN A 46 -41.35 8.21 40.67
N LYS A 47 -41.99 9.05 39.83
CA LYS A 47 -43.46 9.21 39.83
C LYS A 47 -44.02 9.78 38.52
N ASP A 48 -45.06 9.10 38.05
CA ASP A 48 -45.86 9.36 36.86
C ASP A 48 -46.93 10.47 37.04
N SER A 49 -47.63 10.79 35.93
CA SER A 49 -49.01 11.33 35.78
C SER A 49 -49.11 12.79 35.29
N LEU A 50 -49.48 13.06 34.03
CA LEU A 50 -50.82 13.08 33.38
C LEU A 50 -51.52 14.44 33.49
N CYS A 51 -51.91 15.05 32.35
CA CYS A 51 -53.09 15.93 32.25
C CYS A 51 -53.60 16.07 30.80
N THR A 52 -54.93 16.05 30.68
CA THR A 52 -55.81 16.00 29.51
C THR A 52 -56.51 17.36 29.23
N PRO A 53 -57.21 17.53 28.09
CA PRO A 53 -57.70 18.82 27.58
C PRO A 53 -59.17 19.11 27.92
N SER A 54 -59.53 20.38 28.12
CA SER A 54 -60.91 20.86 28.12
C SER A 54 -60.97 22.32 27.66
N ASP A 55 -61.77 22.60 26.63
CA ASP A 55 -62.85 23.60 26.65
C ASP A 55 -63.28 23.98 25.21
N CYS A 56 -64.55 23.75 24.92
CA CYS A 56 -65.33 24.25 23.79
C CYS A 56 -66.71 24.64 24.33
N PHE A 57 -67.23 25.82 23.96
CA PHE A 57 -68.63 26.34 23.97
C PHE A 57 -68.54 27.90 24.10
N GLU A 58 -69.30 28.81 23.46
CA GLU A 58 -70.60 28.84 22.76
C GLU A 58 -70.69 30.04 21.76
N ASN A 59 -71.49 29.86 20.70
CA ASN A 59 -72.47 30.75 20.01
C ASN A 59 -72.14 32.23 19.62
N VAL A 60 -72.45 32.61 18.36
CA VAL A 60 -73.61 33.47 17.95
C VAL A 60 -73.70 33.49 16.41
N GLU A 61 -74.92 33.30 15.91
CA GLU A 61 -75.35 33.38 14.50
C GLU A 61 -75.77 34.82 14.14
N SER A 62 -75.39 35.33 12.96
CA SER A 62 -76.28 36.00 11.99
C SER A 62 -75.53 36.80 10.91
N SER A 63 -75.97 36.57 9.67
CA SER A 63 -76.11 37.52 8.56
C SER A 63 -75.07 37.55 7.41
N SER A 64 -75.57 37.04 6.28
CA SER A 64 -75.55 37.62 4.92
C SER A 64 -74.23 37.71 4.14
N ASP A 65 -74.11 36.75 3.21
CA ASP A 65 -73.74 36.87 1.80
C ASP A 65 -72.45 37.57 1.36
N VAL A 66 -71.79 36.92 0.38
CA VAL A 66 -70.59 37.33 -0.36
C VAL A 66 -69.27 36.93 0.31
N MET A 67 -68.87 35.65 0.21
CA MET A 67 -67.45 35.29 -0.02
C MET A 67 -67.12 33.82 -0.39
N ASN A 68 -68.02 33.02 -0.96
CA ASN A 68 -67.71 31.59 -1.22
C ASN A 68 -67.93 31.08 -2.68
N ILE A 69 -67.53 31.87 -3.68
CA ILE A 69 -67.37 31.37 -5.07
C ILE A 69 -65.91 31.50 -5.56
N ASN A 70 -65.11 32.37 -4.92
CA ASN A 70 -63.74 32.64 -5.34
C ASN A 70 -62.76 31.51 -4.97
N ASN A 71 -62.96 30.80 -3.86
CA ASN A 71 -62.04 29.72 -3.46
C ASN A 71 -62.10 28.49 -4.38
N ASN A 72 -63.27 28.10 -4.89
CA ASN A 72 -63.38 26.96 -5.80
C ASN A 72 -62.85 27.29 -7.22
N LYS A 73 -63.14 28.48 -7.76
CA LYS A 73 -62.57 28.94 -9.04
C LYS A 73 -61.06 29.16 -8.96
N ASN A 74 -60.56 29.73 -7.86
CA ASN A 74 -59.12 29.91 -7.64
C ASN A 74 -58.39 28.58 -7.41
N ASN A 75 -58.98 27.62 -6.69
CA ASN A 75 -58.41 26.27 -6.54
C ASN A 75 -58.43 25.50 -7.87
N LYS A 76 -59.47 25.63 -8.69
CA LYS A 76 -59.52 25.02 -10.03
C LYS A 76 -58.52 25.66 -11.01
N ARG A 77 -58.31 26.99 -10.92
CA ARG A 77 -57.26 27.69 -11.69
C ARG A 77 -55.86 27.32 -11.19
N ARG A 78 -55.63 27.29 -9.87
CA ARG A 78 -54.36 26.86 -9.26
C ARG A 78 -54.05 25.41 -9.57
N PHE A 79 -55.04 24.51 -9.56
CA PHE A 79 -54.88 23.11 -9.94
C PHE A 79 -54.55 22.96 -11.43
N LYS A 80 -55.19 23.73 -12.32
CA LYS A 80 -54.83 23.78 -13.75
C LYS A 80 -53.41 24.32 -13.97
N VAL A 81 -53.02 25.38 -13.26
CA VAL A 81 -51.66 25.93 -13.32
C VAL A 81 -50.63 24.93 -12.79
N LEU A 82 -50.95 24.21 -11.71
CA LEU A 82 -50.10 23.18 -11.13
C LEU A 82 -49.94 21.98 -12.09
N LEU A 83 -51.01 21.54 -12.76
CA LEU A 83 -50.93 20.48 -13.76
C LEU A 83 -50.09 20.90 -14.97
N ILE A 84 -50.20 22.15 -15.42
CA ILE A 84 -49.37 22.69 -16.51
C ILE A 84 -47.91 22.76 -16.05
N SER A 85 -47.62 23.25 -14.84
CA SER A 85 -46.24 23.34 -14.34
C SER A 85 -45.60 21.97 -14.13
N VAL A 86 -46.35 20.99 -13.62
CA VAL A 86 -45.88 19.61 -13.49
C VAL A 86 -45.66 18.98 -14.87
N GLY A 87 -46.56 19.22 -15.82
CA GLY A 87 -46.40 18.78 -17.21
C GLY A 87 -45.15 19.37 -17.86
N VAL A 88 -44.89 20.67 -17.68
CA VAL A 88 -43.68 21.34 -18.19
C VAL A 88 -42.42 20.78 -17.52
N LEU A 89 -42.42 20.52 -16.22
CA LEU A 89 -41.28 19.93 -15.52
C LEU A 89 -40.99 18.49 -15.97
N LEU A 90 -42.03 17.68 -16.21
CA LEU A 90 -41.87 16.34 -16.75
C LEU A 90 -41.33 16.37 -18.18
N ILE A 91 -41.83 17.28 -19.03
CA ILE A 91 -41.34 17.46 -20.39
C ILE A 91 -39.87 17.92 -20.40
N LEU A 92 -39.51 18.89 -19.56
CA LEU A 92 -38.12 19.34 -19.44
C LEU A 92 -37.19 18.25 -18.91
N GLY A 93 -37.64 17.44 -17.94
CA GLY A 93 -36.89 16.29 -17.41
C GLY A 93 -36.65 15.20 -18.46
N VAL A 94 -37.67 14.86 -19.26
CA VAL A 94 -37.56 13.91 -20.37
C VAL A 94 -36.62 14.46 -21.45
N LEU A 95 -36.76 15.73 -21.83
CA LEU A 95 -35.86 16.37 -22.80
C LEU A 95 -34.41 16.35 -22.30
N ALA A 96 -34.15 16.69 -21.04
CA ALA A 96 -32.81 16.66 -20.46
C ALA A 96 -32.22 15.23 -20.43
N SER A 97 -33.04 14.22 -20.11
CA SER A 97 -32.63 12.81 -20.10
C SER A 97 -32.26 12.30 -21.50
N VAL A 98 -33.05 12.68 -22.52
CA VAL A 98 -32.79 12.35 -23.92
C VAL A 98 -31.51 13.04 -24.42
N VAL A 99 -31.33 14.33 -24.11
CA VAL A 99 -30.13 15.09 -24.50
C VAL A 99 -28.86 14.52 -23.85
N MET A 100 -28.90 14.18 -22.56
CA MET A 100 -27.77 13.54 -21.87
C MET A 100 -27.46 12.15 -22.45
N GLY A 101 -28.49 11.37 -22.81
CA GLY A 101 -28.32 10.08 -23.48
C GLY A 101 -27.67 10.22 -24.87
N ILE A 102 -28.13 11.17 -25.68
CA ILE A 102 -27.53 11.47 -26.99
C ILE A 102 -26.08 11.95 -26.82
N TYR A 103 -25.81 12.81 -25.85
CA TYR A 103 -24.46 13.33 -25.57
C TYR A 103 -23.50 12.20 -25.15
N ALA A 104 -23.93 11.27 -24.30
CA ALA A 104 -23.15 10.10 -23.90
C ALA A 104 -22.84 9.19 -25.10
N MET A 105 -23.81 8.94 -25.98
CA MET A 105 -23.61 8.12 -27.19
C MET A 105 -22.60 8.76 -28.16
N VAL A 106 -22.65 10.08 -28.35
CA VAL A 106 -21.67 10.83 -29.16
C VAL A 106 -20.28 10.84 -28.51
N TYR A 107 -20.21 10.91 -27.18
CA TYR A 107 -18.94 10.89 -26.45
C TYR A 107 -18.25 9.51 -26.52
N ILE A 108 -19.01 8.42 -26.43
CA ILE A 108 -18.47 7.05 -26.57
C ILE A 108 -18.03 6.77 -28.02
N ALA A 109 -18.73 7.32 -29.03
CA ALA A 109 -18.31 7.18 -30.43
C ALA A 109 -17.00 7.91 -30.78
N LYS A 110 -16.55 8.86 -29.94
CA LYS A 110 -15.28 9.60 -30.14
C LYS A 110 -14.03 8.86 -29.62
N THR A 111 -14.17 7.77 -28.85
CA THR A 111 -13.04 7.11 -28.18
C THR A 111 -12.67 5.72 -28.69
N THR A 112 -13.27 5.23 -29.78
CA THR A 112 -12.82 3.99 -30.43
C THR A 112 -12.30 4.25 -31.83
N VAL A 113 -11.13 4.89 -31.92
CA VAL A 113 -10.21 4.65 -33.02
C VAL A 113 -9.34 3.48 -32.58
N ALA A 114 -9.80 2.27 -32.83
CA ALA A 114 -8.92 1.11 -32.81
C ALA A 114 -8.00 1.24 -34.02
N SER A 115 -6.83 1.84 -33.81
CA SER A 115 -5.74 1.79 -34.79
C SER A 115 -5.28 0.35 -34.92
N THR A 116 -5.79 -0.35 -35.93
CA THR A 116 -5.17 -1.57 -36.44
C THR A 116 -3.89 -1.17 -37.18
N THR A 117 -2.82 -0.90 -36.44
CA THR A 117 -1.48 -0.92 -37.01
C THR A 117 -1.15 -2.36 -37.36
N VAL A 118 -1.07 -2.65 -38.65
CA VAL A 118 -0.38 -3.82 -39.18
C VAL A 118 1.10 -3.64 -38.83
N THR A 119 1.49 -4.08 -37.65
CA THR A 119 2.89 -4.17 -37.26
C THR A 119 3.50 -5.29 -38.07
N THR A 120 4.12 -4.93 -39.19
CA THR A 120 5.11 -5.77 -39.85
C THR A 120 6.18 -6.05 -38.81
N SER A 121 6.17 -7.26 -38.25
CA SER A 121 7.18 -7.78 -37.33
C SER A 121 8.47 -8.01 -38.11
N THR A 122 9.15 -6.92 -38.43
CA THR A 122 10.55 -6.95 -38.81
C THR A 122 11.30 -7.26 -37.51
N THR A 123 11.68 -8.52 -37.32
CA THR A 123 12.61 -8.94 -36.27
C THR A 123 13.97 -8.31 -36.56
N SER A 124 14.12 -7.02 -36.24
CA SER A 124 15.41 -6.39 -36.08
C SER A 124 15.99 -6.94 -34.78
N THR A 125 16.83 -7.96 -34.89
CA THR A 125 17.73 -8.40 -33.82
C THR A 125 18.68 -7.25 -33.53
N THR A 126 18.25 -6.32 -32.68
CA THR A 126 19.17 -5.41 -32.00
C THR A 126 19.96 -6.29 -31.05
N THR A 127 21.18 -6.65 -31.43
CA THR A 127 22.09 -7.38 -30.55
C THR A 127 22.43 -6.45 -29.38
N THR A 128 21.62 -6.51 -28.32
CA THR A 128 21.90 -5.82 -27.06
C THR A 128 23.18 -6.41 -26.49
N PHE A 129 24.26 -5.64 -26.53
CA PHE A 129 25.51 -6.04 -25.90
C PHE A 129 25.28 -6.18 -24.39
N LEU A 130 25.40 -7.40 -23.88
CA LEU A 130 25.28 -7.66 -22.44
C LEU A 130 26.55 -7.19 -21.70
N PRO A 131 26.42 -6.74 -20.44
CA PRO A 131 27.57 -6.38 -19.63
C PRO A 131 28.58 -7.54 -19.42
N PRO A 132 29.87 -7.24 -19.17
CA PRO A 132 30.92 -8.26 -19.02
C PRO A 132 30.64 -9.36 -17.98
N GLN A 133 29.99 -8.99 -16.87
CA GLN A 133 29.60 -9.88 -15.80
C GLN A 133 28.58 -10.95 -16.22
N CYS A 134 27.94 -10.81 -17.39
CA CYS A 134 27.04 -11.81 -17.96
C CYS A 134 27.75 -12.98 -18.64
N TYR A 135 29.09 -12.92 -18.77
CA TYR A 135 29.87 -13.94 -19.49
C TYR A 135 30.76 -14.79 -18.58
N SER A 136 31.12 -14.30 -17.38
CA SER A 136 31.98 -15.02 -16.43
C SER A 136 31.49 -14.83 -15.00
N TYR A 137 31.05 -15.93 -14.39
CA TYR A 137 30.55 -16.01 -13.03
C TYR A 137 30.63 -17.44 -12.52
N ILE A 138 30.64 -17.61 -11.19
CA ILE A 138 30.43 -18.92 -10.57
C ILE A 138 28.94 -19.20 -10.44
N THR A 139 28.60 -20.47 -10.33
CA THR A 139 27.21 -20.90 -10.17
C THR A 139 26.98 -21.48 -8.79
N ILE A 140 25.81 -21.16 -8.21
CA ILE A 140 25.33 -21.77 -6.97
C ILE A 140 24.02 -22.47 -7.28
N ASN A 141 24.02 -23.80 -7.10
CA ASN A 141 22.85 -24.65 -7.23
C ASN A 141 22.64 -25.41 -5.92
N ASP A 142 22.15 -24.69 -4.91
CA ASP A 142 21.89 -25.24 -3.58
C ASP A 142 20.42 -25.10 -3.24
N THR A 143 19.73 -26.23 -3.20
CA THR A 143 18.28 -26.32 -2.90
C THR A 143 17.90 -25.72 -1.55
N THR A 144 18.83 -25.70 -0.59
CA THR A 144 18.57 -25.22 0.76
C THR A 144 18.55 -23.69 0.86
N ARG A 145 18.89 -22.96 -0.22
CA ARG A 145 18.81 -21.48 -0.25
C ARG A 145 17.41 -20.95 -0.52
N LEU A 146 16.51 -21.81 -1.02
CA LEU A 146 15.14 -21.42 -1.32
C LEU A 146 14.44 -20.90 -0.06
N ILE A 147 13.67 -19.82 -0.17
CA ILE A 147 12.94 -19.26 0.98
C ILE A 147 11.99 -20.25 1.66
N THR A 148 11.58 -21.34 0.99
CA THR A 148 10.74 -22.39 1.60
C THR A 148 11.55 -23.43 2.38
N ALA A 149 12.87 -23.44 2.26
CA ALA A 149 13.72 -24.25 3.12
C ALA A 149 13.67 -23.70 4.55
N GLY A 150 13.59 -24.58 5.54
CA GLY A 150 13.50 -24.20 6.94
C GLY A 150 14.80 -23.70 7.54
N SER A 151 14.88 -23.73 8.87
CA SER A 151 16.04 -23.25 9.63
C SER A 151 17.28 -24.13 9.46
N GLY A 152 18.44 -23.58 9.78
CA GLY A 152 19.71 -24.29 9.88
C GLY A 152 20.83 -23.38 10.40
N SER A 153 22.06 -23.90 10.39
CA SER A 153 23.28 -23.19 10.82
C SER A 153 24.21 -22.86 9.65
N THR A 154 23.69 -22.85 8.43
CA THR A 154 24.50 -22.54 7.24
C THR A 154 24.84 -21.05 7.23
N SER A 155 26.05 -20.72 6.80
CA SER A 155 26.54 -19.35 6.69
C SER A 155 27.27 -19.15 5.37
N ASP A 156 27.14 -17.96 4.80
CA ASP A 156 27.86 -17.53 3.61
C ASP A 156 29.14 -16.73 3.94
N TYR A 157 29.46 -16.57 5.23
CA TYR A 157 30.68 -15.91 5.67
C TYR A 157 31.94 -16.67 5.21
N GLY A 158 32.85 -15.96 4.54
CA GLY A 158 34.09 -16.50 4.01
C GLY A 158 33.93 -17.20 2.65
N LEU A 159 32.73 -17.16 2.05
CA LEU A 159 32.48 -17.73 0.72
C LEU A 159 32.68 -16.70 -0.40
N PHE A 160 32.56 -15.40 -0.11
CA PHE A 160 32.51 -14.34 -1.11
C PHE A 160 33.55 -13.25 -0.82
N SER A 161 34.71 -13.36 -1.48
CA SER A 161 35.66 -12.25 -1.52
C SER A 161 35.14 -11.12 -2.42
N THR A 162 35.67 -9.91 -2.24
CA THR A 162 35.33 -8.75 -3.07
C THR A 162 35.46 -9.07 -4.56
N GLY A 163 34.37 -8.91 -5.31
CA GLY A 163 34.35 -9.17 -6.76
C GLY A 163 33.84 -10.56 -7.14
N THR A 164 33.30 -11.34 -6.21
CA THR A 164 32.75 -12.67 -6.53
C THR A 164 31.44 -12.54 -7.31
N LEU A 165 31.48 -12.80 -8.61
CA LEU A 165 30.32 -12.82 -9.50
C LEU A 165 29.59 -14.16 -9.43
N VAL A 166 28.32 -14.14 -9.04
CA VAL A 166 27.51 -15.34 -8.76
C VAL A 166 26.22 -15.34 -9.55
N ARG A 167 25.86 -16.50 -10.10
CA ARG A 167 24.52 -16.79 -10.62
C ARG A 167 23.88 -17.93 -9.81
N PHE A 168 22.67 -17.71 -9.31
CA PHE A 168 21.86 -18.76 -8.70
C PHE A 168 21.07 -19.51 -9.77
N LEU A 169 20.96 -20.84 -9.62
CA LEU A 169 20.23 -21.67 -10.57
C LEU A 169 19.62 -22.92 -9.90
N GLY A 170 18.66 -23.53 -10.59
CA GLY A 170 18.06 -24.79 -10.18
C GLY A 170 16.94 -24.63 -9.17
N ALA A 171 16.60 -25.74 -8.49
CA ALA A 171 15.45 -25.82 -7.59
C ALA A 171 15.62 -25.05 -6.27
N GLY A 172 16.84 -24.56 -5.98
CA GLY A 172 17.08 -23.67 -4.85
C GLY A 172 16.58 -22.24 -5.06
N GLY A 173 16.09 -21.91 -6.25
CA GLY A 173 15.77 -20.54 -6.64
C GLY A 173 16.83 -19.97 -7.57
N THR A 174 16.43 -18.99 -8.36
CA THR A 174 17.23 -18.42 -9.45
C THR A 174 17.59 -16.96 -9.20
N GLN A 175 17.00 -16.35 -8.18
CA GLN A 175 17.18 -14.95 -7.83
C GLN A 175 17.25 -14.79 -6.32
N ILE A 176 18.04 -13.83 -5.83
CA ILE A 176 18.00 -13.45 -4.42
C ILE A 176 16.62 -12.86 -4.10
N ALA A 177 16.05 -13.22 -2.95
CA ALA A 177 14.79 -12.66 -2.49
C ALA A 177 14.84 -11.12 -2.43
N THR A 178 13.85 -10.42 -2.97
CA THR A 178 13.77 -8.95 -2.97
C THR A 178 12.81 -8.40 -1.90
N SER A 179 12.32 -9.29 -1.04
CA SER A 179 11.51 -8.99 0.13
C SER A 179 11.97 -9.85 1.30
N PRO A 180 11.82 -9.39 2.56
CA PRO A 180 12.26 -10.14 3.73
C PRO A 180 11.50 -11.47 3.84
N PRO A 181 12.19 -12.64 3.83
CA PRO A 181 11.56 -13.95 4.00
C PRO A 181 11.03 -14.18 5.42
N GLY A 182 11.50 -13.40 6.40
CA GLY A 182 11.38 -13.71 7.83
C GLY A 182 12.56 -14.53 8.32
N VAL A 183 12.72 -14.70 9.63
CA VAL A 183 13.80 -15.51 10.21
C VAL A 183 13.63 -17.01 9.93
N PHE A 184 14.72 -17.78 10.08
CA PHE A 184 14.68 -19.26 10.06
C PHE A 184 14.32 -19.89 8.71
N HIS A 185 14.72 -19.25 7.61
CA HIS A 185 14.62 -19.80 6.27
C HIS A 185 16.00 -20.07 5.67
N CYS A 186 16.03 -20.72 4.50
CA CYS A 186 17.22 -20.87 3.67
C CYS A 186 18.37 -21.64 4.37
N ALA A 187 17.99 -22.56 5.27
CA ALA A 187 18.89 -23.31 6.15
C ALA A 187 19.80 -22.41 7.01
N THR A 188 19.31 -21.24 7.41
CA THR A 188 20.06 -20.28 8.23
C THR A 188 19.21 -19.66 9.34
N TYR A 189 19.83 -18.87 10.21
CA TYR A 189 19.13 -18.09 11.25
C TYR A 189 18.77 -16.70 10.71
N TYR A 190 19.77 -15.99 10.18
CA TYR A 190 19.66 -14.63 9.66
C TYR A 190 19.50 -14.66 8.14
N THR A 191 18.26 -14.50 7.69
CA THR A 191 17.91 -14.67 6.29
C THR A 191 18.22 -13.42 5.50
N GLY A 192 19.05 -13.56 4.49
CA GLY A 192 19.43 -12.48 3.60
C GLY A 192 18.39 -12.22 2.52
N TRP A 193 18.07 -10.95 2.26
CA TRP A 193 17.33 -10.48 1.08
C TRP A 193 17.89 -9.17 0.54
N TYR A 194 17.67 -8.90 -0.74
CA TYR A 194 18.11 -7.68 -1.43
C TYR A 194 17.09 -6.56 -1.26
N ALA A 195 17.49 -5.51 -0.53
CA ALA A 195 16.69 -4.32 -0.28
C ALA A 195 16.94 -3.26 -1.36
N GLY A 196 16.65 -3.61 -2.61
CA GLY A 196 16.81 -2.72 -3.76
C GLY A 196 15.92 -3.12 -4.93
N ALA A 197 15.79 -2.22 -5.90
CA ALA A 197 15.13 -2.53 -7.15
C ALA A 197 16.06 -3.37 -8.05
N LEU A 198 15.51 -4.37 -8.72
CA LEU A 198 16.27 -5.13 -9.72
C LEU A 198 16.58 -4.24 -10.94
N PRO A 199 17.76 -4.40 -11.57
CA PRO A 199 18.15 -3.63 -12.73
C PRO A 199 17.28 -3.93 -13.96
N SER A 200 17.10 -2.92 -14.82
CA SER A 200 16.61 -3.12 -16.18
C SER A 200 17.65 -3.83 -17.05
N LEU A 201 17.23 -4.32 -18.23
CA LEU A 201 18.06 -5.08 -19.16
C LEU A 201 19.43 -4.42 -19.40
N SER A 202 20.50 -5.22 -19.32
CA SER A 202 21.89 -4.81 -19.53
C SER A 202 22.41 -3.73 -18.57
N ASN A 203 21.73 -3.48 -17.45
CA ASN A 203 22.18 -2.53 -16.43
C ASN A 203 22.68 -3.22 -15.16
N THR A 204 23.49 -2.48 -14.42
CA THR A 204 23.98 -2.85 -13.09
C THR A 204 23.54 -1.82 -12.08
N VAL A 205 23.02 -2.28 -10.95
CA VAL A 205 22.67 -1.41 -9.82
C VAL A 205 23.31 -1.94 -8.55
N SER A 206 23.85 -1.03 -7.75
CA SER A 206 24.31 -1.34 -6.40
C SER A 206 23.13 -1.23 -5.44
N GLY A 207 23.10 -2.08 -4.43
CA GLY A 207 22.10 -1.99 -3.37
C GLY A 207 22.54 -2.69 -2.10
N ILE A 208 21.63 -2.72 -1.15
CA ILE A 208 21.90 -3.27 0.17
C ILE A 208 21.35 -4.69 0.25
N MET A 209 22.21 -5.61 0.66
CA MET A 209 21.80 -6.89 1.17
C MET A 209 21.46 -6.74 2.65
N CYS A 210 20.26 -7.10 3.05
CA CYS A 210 19.77 -7.04 4.43
C CYS A 210 19.63 -8.45 5.00
N TYR A 211 19.96 -8.62 6.28
CA TYR A 211 19.70 -9.86 7.00
C TYR A 211 18.65 -9.62 8.08
N THR A 212 17.61 -10.44 8.05
CA THR A 212 16.47 -10.37 8.97
C THR A 212 16.76 -11.09 10.28
N ASP A 213 16.35 -10.48 11.38
CA ASP A 213 16.21 -11.13 12.68
C ASP A 213 14.77 -10.95 13.23
N ASN A 214 14.53 -11.37 14.48
CA ASN A 214 13.21 -11.22 15.11
C ASN A 214 12.79 -9.77 15.36
N SER A 215 13.73 -8.82 15.34
CA SER A 215 13.51 -7.42 15.69
C SER A 215 13.35 -6.51 14.47
N SER A 216 14.05 -6.80 13.38
CA SER A 216 14.11 -5.98 12.17
C SER A 216 14.37 -6.84 10.93
N PRO A 217 13.74 -6.51 9.79
CA PRO A 217 14.06 -7.16 8.51
C PRO A 217 15.48 -6.84 8.02
N CYS A 218 16.15 -5.82 8.56
CA CYS A 218 17.49 -5.41 8.15
C CYS A 218 18.31 -4.97 9.37
N ILE A 219 18.67 -5.92 10.23
CA ILE A 219 19.52 -5.64 11.40
C ILE A 219 21.00 -5.62 11.03
N TYR A 220 21.40 -6.50 10.10
CA TYR A 220 22.74 -6.54 9.52
C TYR A 220 22.64 -6.31 8.03
N TYR A 221 23.71 -5.79 7.44
CA TYR A 221 23.74 -5.52 6.01
C TYR A 221 25.15 -5.46 5.44
N ASN A 222 25.24 -5.66 4.13
CA ASN A 222 26.41 -5.40 3.32
C ASN A 222 25.99 -4.91 1.93
N THR A 223 26.93 -4.35 1.17
CA THR A 223 26.67 -3.83 -0.18
C THR A 223 26.98 -4.88 -1.22
N ILE A 224 26.08 -5.04 -2.18
CA ILE A 224 26.27 -5.88 -3.38
C ILE A 224 25.89 -5.09 -4.63
N SER A 225 26.20 -5.63 -5.80
CA SER A 225 25.61 -5.17 -7.06
C SER A 225 24.95 -6.30 -7.83
N VAL A 226 23.92 -5.96 -8.58
CA VAL A 226 23.12 -6.89 -9.39
C VAL A 226 23.18 -6.43 -10.84
N THR A 227 23.33 -7.37 -11.76
CA THR A 227 23.28 -7.11 -13.21
C THR A 227 22.19 -7.94 -13.86
N ASN A 228 21.40 -7.31 -14.73
CA ASN A 228 20.44 -8.00 -15.57
C ASN A 228 21.09 -8.47 -16.86
N CYS A 229 21.18 -9.80 -17.04
CA CYS A 229 21.76 -10.46 -18.20
C CYS A 229 20.68 -11.01 -19.13
N ASP A 230 19.56 -10.29 -19.25
CA ASP A 230 18.34 -10.65 -19.98
C ASP A 230 17.52 -11.74 -19.30
N THR A 231 18.00 -12.98 -19.34
CA THR A 231 17.26 -14.15 -18.85
C THR A 231 17.63 -14.55 -17.42
N PHE A 232 18.65 -13.92 -16.84
CA PHE A 232 19.13 -14.20 -15.49
C PHE A 232 19.80 -12.97 -14.88
N TYR A 233 20.01 -13.03 -13.57
CA TYR A 233 20.79 -12.03 -12.84
C TYR A 233 22.16 -12.58 -12.45
N VAL A 234 23.16 -11.71 -12.47
CA VAL A 234 24.47 -11.96 -11.88
C VAL A 234 24.66 -11.00 -10.73
N TYR A 235 25.10 -11.54 -9.60
CA TYR A 235 25.29 -10.81 -8.35
C TYR A 235 26.78 -10.70 -8.06
N ASN A 236 27.30 -9.50 -7.87
CA ASN A 236 28.60 -9.29 -7.28
C ASN A 236 28.43 -9.31 -5.75
N LEU A 237 28.65 -10.49 -5.16
CA LEU A 237 28.45 -10.73 -3.74
C LEU A 237 29.70 -10.39 -2.94
N THR A 238 29.47 -9.97 -1.69
CA THR A 238 30.49 -9.77 -0.67
C THR A 238 30.15 -10.63 0.54
N ASP A 239 31.11 -10.91 1.41
CA ASP A 239 30.82 -11.66 2.64
C ASP A 239 29.76 -10.93 3.50
N PRO A 240 28.85 -11.68 4.15
CA PRO A 240 28.06 -11.14 5.24
C PRO A 240 28.95 -10.45 6.29
N PRO A 241 28.44 -9.43 7.01
CA PRO A 241 29.28 -8.59 7.88
C PRO A 241 29.86 -9.32 9.11
N ASN A 242 29.39 -10.52 9.44
CA ASN A 242 29.96 -11.35 10.50
C ASN A 242 29.71 -12.84 10.22
N SER A 243 30.33 -13.70 11.03
CA SER A 243 30.30 -15.16 10.88
C SER A 243 29.05 -15.84 11.42
N ASN A 244 28.10 -15.09 12.00
CA ASN A 244 26.85 -15.69 12.47
C ASN A 244 26.06 -16.20 11.27
N TYR A 245 25.32 -17.29 11.46
CA TYR A 245 24.53 -18.01 10.46
C TYR A 245 23.68 -17.07 9.58
N MET A 246 24.30 -16.52 8.54
CA MET A 246 23.79 -15.49 7.64
C MET A 246 23.94 -16.00 6.23
N ARG A 247 22.86 -15.92 5.46
CA ARG A 247 22.85 -16.54 4.14
C ARG A 247 22.01 -15.76 3.14
N TYR A 248 22.49 -15.65 1.91
CA TYR A 248 21.73 -15.16 0.77
C TYR A 248 20.60 -16.16 0.45
N CYS A 249 19.35 -15.75 0.71
CA CYS A 249 18.15 -16.52 0.34
C CYS A 249 17.75 -16.29 -1.12
N THR A 250 17.13 -17.30 -1.72
CA THR A 250 16.71 -17.28 -3.12
C THR A 250 15.23 -17.64 -3.30
N VAL A 251 14.66 -17.20 -4.43
CA VAL A 251 13.28 -17.44 -4.89
C VAL A 251 13.25 -18.07 -6.28
#